data_AF-A0AA96XA03-F1
#
_entry.id   AF-A0AA96XA03-F1
#
_cell.length_a   1.000
_cell.length_b   1.000
_cell.length_c   1.000
_cell.angle_alpha   90.00
_cell.angle_beta   90.00
_cell.angle_gamma   90.00
#
_symmetry.space_group_name_H-M   'P 1'
#
loop_
_entity.id
_entity.type
_entity.pdbx_description
1 polymer ?
#
loop_
_entity_poly.entity_id
_entity_poly.type
_entity_poly.pdbx_seq_one_letter_code
_entity_poly.pdbx_strand_id
1 'polypeptide(L)'
;MSRCLPLLLTAMMLLAPGATFAQDAGDPEVAALRASFEYGKYAEVMDRAASRIDRGGLDEDDLAELHKLAGLAAFNLGRTDDARRHLRALLRLDPDFSLDPFVVPPPAVAFFDTLKEDMDTELDFLRQERRLRQEREKAEAERRERERLEAEVQRRRAEELASQVTVRTVEKRNFLVNFVPFGAGQFQQGRTSLGIVFAATEGVLAVTSIISFFAYEGLFEERTIDLDNVLDPDGRASVTVRYIPTSRARQRDAWQLLKLSSAAGFYAIYAVGVVDALFHHEDQVVRSTVEPRAEQPAEPLPRSTSARATAPKTYTRVGIYPTSGGLGAGLTLSF
;
A
#
# COMPACT_ATOMS: atom_id res chain seq x y z
N MET A 1 -24.56 67.36 -17.85
CA MET A 1 -23.71 67.40 -16.63
C MET A 1 -23.31 65.96 -16.37
N SER A 2 -22.08 65.47 -16.37
CA SER A 2 -20.73 66.01 -16.39
C SER A 2 -19.81 64.86 -16.82
N ARG A 3 -18.83 65.15 -17.71
CA ARG A 3 -17.38 64.83 -17.59
C ARG A 3 -16.98 63.35 -17.43
N CYS A 4 -15.89 62.79 -17.95
CA CYS A 4 -14.77 63.14 -18.82
C CYS A 4 -14.00 61.79 -19.02
N LEU A 5 -13.37 61.59 -20.18
CA LEU A 5 -12.34 60.56 -20.51
C LEU A 5 -11.16 60.61 -19.49
N PRO A 6 -10.29 59.57 -19.29
CA PRO A 6 -9.37 58.96 -20.29
C PRO A 6 -9.21 57.41 -20.17
N LEU A 7 -8.96 56.63 -21.22
CA LEU A 7 -7.66 56.31 -21.87
C LEU A 7 -6.56 55.81 -20.90
N LEU A 8 -6.28 54.49 -20.87
CA LEU A 8 -4.94 53.93 -20.65
C LEU A 8 -4.85 52.41 -20.89
N LEU A 9 -3.81 52.03 -21.66
CA LEU A 9 -3.15 50.73 -21.77
C LEU A 9 -3.77 49.61 -22.64
N THR A 10 -3.69 49.83 -23.95
CA THR A 10 -3.02 48.87 -24.84
C THR A 10 -1.56 48.67 -24.39
N ALA A 11 -1.18 47.44 -24.01
CA ALA A 11 0.12 46.80 -24.27
C ALA A 11 0.34 45.64 -23.28
N MET A 12 0.21 44.39 -23.74
CA MET A 12 1.29 43.40 -23.66
C MET A 12 0.90 42.20 -24.53
N MET A 13 1.25 42.35 -25.80
CA MET A 13 1.53 41.23 -26.69
C MET A 13 2.65 40.38 -26.05
N LEU A 14 2.64 39.09 -26.41
CA LEU A 14 3.82 38.23 -26.49
C LEU A 14 4.45 37.73 -25.17
N LEU A 15 4.40 36.40 -25.02
CA LEU A 15 5.54 35.47 -24.98
C LEU A 15 5.22 34.35 -23.97
N ALA A 16 4.50 33.33 -24.41
CA ALA A 16 4.73 32.01 -23.86
C ALA A 16 5.99 31.48 -24.59
N PRO A 17 7.16 31.35 -23.93
CA PRO A 17 8.24 30.60 -24.52
C PRO A 17 7.73 29.16 -24.66
N GLY A 18 7.47 28.75 -25.90
CA GLY A 18 7.53 27.34 -26.21
C GLY A 18 8.85 26.84 -25.65
N ALA A 19 8.81 25.72 -24.95
CA ALA A 19 9.98 24.87 -24.84
C ALA A 19 10.30 24.42 -26.26
N THR A 20 10.97 25.29 -27.02
CA THR A 20 11.82 24.89 -28.12
C THR A 20 12.74 23.87 -27.50
N PHE A 21 12.54 22.61 -27.88
CA PHE A 21 13.64 21.70 -28.08
C PHE A 21 14.77 22.56 -28.63
N ALA A 22 15.82 22.76 -27.83
CA ALA A 22 17.09 23.16 -28.39
C ALA A 22 17.43 22.02 -29.35
N GLN A 23 17.02 22.17 -30.61
CA GLN A 23 17.68 21.50 -31.69
C GLN A 23 19.12 21.95 -31.54
N ASP A 24 19.96 20.97 -31.26
CA ASP A 24 21.41 21.10 -31.28
C ASP A 24 21.79 21.48 -32.71
N ALA A 25 21.61 22.76 -33.02
CA ALA A 25 22.02 23.34 -34.27
C ALA A 25 23.52 23.52 -34.09
N GLY A 26 24.27 22.48 -34.49
CA GLY A 26 25.73 22.49 -34.50
C GLY A 26 26.28 23.78 -35.12
N ASP A 27 27.54 24.07 -34.82
CA ASP A 27 28.12 25.38 -35.08
C ASP A 27 27.93 25.79 -36.57
N PRO A 28 27.29 26.95 -36.84
CA PRO A 28 27.01 27.37 -38.21
C PRO A 28 28.29 27.58 -39.04
N GLU A 29 29.42 27.81 -38.40
CA GLU A 29 30.72 27.92 -39.06
C GLU A 29 31.19 26.57 -39.63
N VAL A 30 30.84 25.44 -39.02
CA VAL A 30 31.17 24.09 -39.54
C VAL A 30 30.52 23.88 -40.90
N ALA A 31 29.23 24.20 -41.03
CA ALA A 31 28.51 24.09 -42.30
C ALA A 31 29.10 25.01 -43.38
N ALA A 32 29.46 26.24 -43.02
CA ALA A 32 30.08 27.19 -43.94
C ALA A 32 31.48 26.72 -44.40
N LEU A 33 32.26 26.12 -43.51
CA LEU A 33 33.58 25.57 -43.83
C LEU A 33 33.48 24.29 -44.67
N ARG A 34 32.47 23.43 -44.42
CA ARG A 34 32.19 22.27 -45.28
C ARG A 34 31.90 22.70 -46.71
N ALA A 35 31.02 23.69 -46.91
CA ALA A 35 30.75 24.22 -48.24
C ALA A 35 32.02 24.81 -48.88
N SER A 36 32.81 25.57 -48.13
CA SER A 36 34.07 26.15 -48.63
C SER A 36 35.09 25.08 -49.03
N PHE A 37 35.14 23.96 -48.29
CA PHE A 37 35.97 22.80 -48.60
C PHE A 37 35.55 22.14 -49.92
N GLU A 38 34.25 21.93 -50.12
CA GLU A 38 33.70 21.37 -51.36
C GLU A 38 34.00 22.25 -52.59
N TYR A 39 34.03 23.58 -52.43
CA TYR A 39 34.47 24.52 -53.47
C TYR A 39 36.00 24.58 -53.67
N GLY A 40 36.78 23.76 -52.95
CA GLY A 40 38.23 23.68 -53.09
C GLY A 40 39.00 24.83 -52.42
N LYS A 41 38.35 25.61 -51.53
CA LYS A 41 38.99 26.73 -50.82
C LYS A 41 39.80 26.27 -49.61
N TYR A 42 40.74 25.35 -49.83
CA TYR A 42 41.43 24.64 -48.75
C TYR A 42 42.23 25.56 -47.81
N ALA A 43 42.87 26.62 -48.32
CA ALA A 43 43.63 27.56 -47.48
C ALA A 43 42.71 28.32 -46.51
N GLU A 44 41.56 28.82 -47.01
CA GLU A 44 40.56 29.50 -46.18
C GLU A 44 39.99 28.55 -45.11
N VAL A 45 39.67 27.30 -45.50
CA VAL A 45 39.13 26.30 -44.59
C VAL A 45 40.10 26.01 -43.46
N MET A 46 41.39 25.79 -43.77
CA MET A 46 42.40 25.47 -42.77
C MET A 46 42.56 26.60 -41.74
N ASP A 47 42.68 27.85 -42.20
CA ASP A 47 42.90 29.01 -41.32
C ASP A 47 41.66 29.31 -40.45
N ARG A 48 40.47 29.29 -41.06
CA ARG A 48 39.21 29.56 -40.34
C ARG A 48 38.84 28.43 -39.38
N ALA A 49 39.05 27.18 -39.77
CA ALA A 49 38.84 26.04 -38.87
C ALA A 49 39.78 26.11 -37.67
N ALA A 50 41.07 26.41 -37.88
CA ALA A 50 42.03 26.60 -36.78
C ALA A 50 41.59 27.74 -35.84
N SER A 51 41.24 28.90 -36.39
CA SER A 51 40.72 30.03 -35.61
C SER A 51 39.44 29.70 -34.85
N ARG A 52 38.56 28.85 -35.41
CA ARG A 52 37.34 28.42 -34.72
C ARG A 52 37.62 27.40 -33.61
N ILE A 53 38.54 26.46 -33.84
CA ILE A 53 39.01 25.50 -32.84
C ILE A 53 39.64 26.25 -31.65
N ASP A 54 40.52 27.21 -31.91
CA ASP A 54 41.22 27.98 -30.88
C ASP A 54 40.29 28.80 -29.98
N ARG A 55 39.14 29.24 -30.51
CA ARG A 55 38.11 29.93 -29.73
C ARG A 55 37.44 29.04 -28.67
N GLY A 56 37.49 27.71 -28.82
CA GLY A 56 36.89 26.75 -27.90
C GLY A 56 35.36 26.81 -27.85
N GLY A 57 34.77 26.12 -26.87
CA GLY A 57 33.30 26.10 -26.68
C GLY A 57 32.55 25.42 -27.82
N LEU A 58 33.15 24.39 -28.42
CA LEU A 58 32.54 23.52 -29.41
C LEU A 58 32.14 22.21 -28.72
N ASP A 59 31.05 21.60 -29.19
CA ASP A 59 30.76 20.21 -28.85
C ASP A 59 31.81 19.27 -29.47
N GLU A 60 31.94 18.05 -28.94
CA GLU A 60 32.91 17.06 -29.42
C GLU A 60 32.72 16.75 -30.91
N ASP A 61 31.46 16.66 -31.38
CA ASP A 61 31.14 16.34 -32.77
C ASP A 61 31.56 17.46 -33.74
N ASP A 62 31.26 18.72 -33.40
CA ASP A 62 31.65 19.88 -34.21
C ASP A 62 33.18 20.06 -34.21
N LEU A 63 33.83 19.82 -33.07
CA LEU A 63 35.27 19.89 -32.96
C LEU A 63 35.95 18.82 -33.83
N ALA A 64 35.43 17.59 -33.80
CA ALA A 64 35.91 16.51 -34.67
C ALA A 64 35.75 16.88 -36.16
N GLU A 65 34.59 17.42 -36.55
CA GLU A 65 34.33 17.82 -37.93
C GLU A 65 35.28 18.94 -38.40
N LEU A 66 35.59 19.93 -37.56
CA LEU A 66 36.57 20.97 -37.88
C LEU A 66 37.99 20.41 -38.04
N HIS A 67 38.41 19.49 -37.18
CA HIS A 67 39.69 18.80 -37.32
C HIS A 67 39.75 17.96 -38.60
N LYS A 68 38.65 17.29 -38.99
CA LYS A 68 38.54 16.59 -40.28
C LYS A 68 38.73 17.54 -41.46
N LEU A 69 37.97 18.65 -41.50
CA LEU A 69 38.02 19.63 -42.58
C LEU A 69 39.40 20.29 -42.69
N ALA A 70 39.99 20.72 -41.57
CA ALA A 70 41.33 21.30 -41.53
C ALA A 70 42.42 20.30 -41.96
N GLY A 71 42.33 19.05 -41.48
CA GLY A 71 43.28 17.99 -41.81
C GLY A 71 43.27 17.62 -43.29
N LEU A 72 42.08 17.45 -43.88
CA LEU A 72 41.93 17.18 -45.32
C LEU A 72 42.31 18.40 -46.17
N ALA A 73 42.03 19.61 -45.71
CA ALA A 73 42.41 20.83 -46.42
C ALA A 73 43.93 20.99 -46.45
N ALA A 74 44.60 20.76 -45.32
CA ALA A 74 46.06 20.77 -45.23
C ALA A 74 46.70 19.68 -46.12
N PHE A 75 46.10 18.49 -46.18
CA PHE A 75 46.54 17.42 -47.08
C PHE A 75 46.50 17.84 -48.55
N ASN A 76 45.38 18.42 -49.00
CA ASN A 76 45.23 18.92 -50.37
C ASN A 76 46.20 20.08 -50.71
N LEU A 77 46.64 20.85 -49.72
CA LEU A 77 47.65 21.90 -49.87
C LEU A 77 49.10 21.38 -49.81
N GLY A 78 49.31 20.07 -49.59
CA GLY A 78 50.64 19.48 -49.41
C GLY A 78 51.31 19.80 -48.06
N ARG A 79 50.55 20.34 -47.10
CA ARG A 79 51.04 20.66 -45.74
C ARG A 79 50.89 19.44 -44.84
N THR A 80 51.78 18.47 -45.02
CA THR A 80 51.69 17.16 -44.35
C THR A 80 51.74 17.22 -42.83
N ASP A 81 52.52 18.12 -42.24
CA ASP A 81 52.64 18.22 -40.78
C ASP A 81 51.36 18.77 -40.13
N ASP A 82 50.75 19.78 -40.74
CA ASP A 82 49.46 20.31 -40.31
C ASP A 82 48.35 19.28 -40.49
N ALA A 83 48.36 18.55 -41.61
CA ALA A 83 47.41 17.46 -41.86
C ALA A 83 47.50 16.38 -40.77
N ARG A 84 48.71 15.93 -40.43
CA ARG A 84 48.94 14.99 -39.32
C ARG A 84 48.42 15.57 -38.01
N ARG A 85 48.73 16.82 -37.67
CA ARG A 85 48.29 17.44 -36.40
C ARG A 85 46.77 17.39 -36.25
N HIS A 86 46.02 17.83 -37.26
CA HIS A 86 44.57 17.88 -37.19
C HIS A 86 43.93 16.48 -37.23
N LEU A 87 44.41 15.56 -38.07
CA LEU A 87 43.86 14.21 -38.16
C LEU A 87 44.17 13.36 -36.92
N ARG A 88 45.32 13.57 -36.25
CA ARG A 88 45.59 12.94 -34.95
C ARG A 88 44.66 13.47 -33.86
N ALA A 89 44.36 14.77 -33.87
CA ALA A 89 43.40 15.35 -32.93
C ALA A 89 42.00 14.77 -33.16
N LEU A 90 41.57 14.62 -34.41
CA LEU A 90 40.34 13.92 -34.78
C LEU A 90 40.29 12.49 -34.19
N LEU A 91 41.35 11.70 -34.37
CA LEU A 91 41.39 10.32 -33.85
C LEU A 91 41.38 10.23 -32.32
N ARG A 92 41.82 11.28 -31.61
CA ARG A 92 41.69 11.33 -30.13
C ARG A 92 40.25 11.63 -29.70
N LEU A 93 39.54 12.43 -30.48
CA LEU A 93 38.13 12.75 -30.27
C LEU A 93 37.23 11.58 -30.68
N ASP A 94 37.57 10.86 -31.75
CA ASP A 94 36.90 9.65 -32.18
C ASP A 94 37.91 8.58 -32.67
N PRO A 95 38.31 7.63 -31.79
CA PRO A 95 39.25 6.56 -32.10
C PRO A 95 38.76 5.56 -33.15
N ASP A 96 37.45 5.53 -33.41
CA ASP A 96 36.85 4.60 -34.37
C ASP A 96 36.52 5.28 -35.70
N PHE A 97 36.79 6.59 -35.82
CA PHE A 97 36.53 7.38 -37.02
C PHE A 97 37.20 6.77 -38.26
N SER A 98 36.48 6.82 -39.39
CA SER A 98 36.97 6.40 -40.71
C SER A 98 36.53 7.39 -41.78
N LEU A 99 37.42 7.71 -42.72
CA LEU A 99 37.05 8.50 -43.89
C LEU A 99 36.26 7.65 -44.88
N ASP A 100 35.18 8.22 -45.43
CA ASP A 100 34.38 7.57 -46.47
C ASP A 100 35.15 7.54 -47.81
N PRO A 101 35.50 6.36 -48.36
CA PRO A 101 36.23 6.25 -49.62
C PRO A 101 35.48 6.76 -50.85
N PHE A 102 34.15 6.94 -50.78
CA PHE A 102 33.35 7.45 -51.88
C PHE A 102 33.33 8.97 -51.97
N VAL A 103 33.59 9.64 -50.84
CA VAL A 103 33.55 11.12 -50.73
C VAL A 103 34.97 11.70 -50.69
N VAL A 104 35.92 10.97 -50.11
CA VAL A 104 37.29 11.42 -49.92
C VAL A 104 38.23 10.72 -50.92
N PRO A 105 39.15 11.44 -51.60
CA PRO A 105 40.07 10.83 -52.56
C PRO A 105 40.91 9.69 -51.95
N PRO A 106 41.18 8.60 -52.69
CA PRO A 106 41.93 7.45 -52.18
C PRO A 106 43.30 7.79 -51.55
N PRO A 107 44.10 8.75 -52.07
CA PRO A 107 45.36 9.13 -51.44
C PRO A 107 45.19 9.71 -50.02
N ALA A 108 44.11 10.44 -49.76
CA ALA A 108 43.83 11.01 -48.44
C ALA A 108 43.35 9.93 -47.46
N VAL A 109 42.56 8.96 -47.93
CA VAL A 109 42.14 7.79 -47.15
C VAL A 109 43.35 6.96 -46.74
N ALA A 110 44.22 6.60 -47.69
CA ALA A 110 45.44 5.86 -47.40
C ALA A 110 46.36 6.59 -46.42
N PHE A 111 46.50 7.92 -46.55
CA PHE A 111 47.24 8.73 -45.60
C PHE A 111 46.64 8.67 -44.19
N PHE A 112 45.32 8.75 -44.06
CA PHE A 112 44.64 8.66 -42.78
C PHE A 112 44.75 7.25 -42.16
N ASP A 113 44.62 6.20 -42.95
CA ASP A 113 44.76 4.82 -42.48
C ASP A 113 46.18 4.55 -41.95
N THR A 114 47.22 5.01 -42.65
CA THR A 114 48.59 4.93 -42.12
C THR A 114 48.76 5.71 -40.80
N LEU A 115 48.04 6.82 -40.63
CA LEU A 115 48.06 7.58 -39.38
C LEU A 115 47.35 6.84 -38.24
N LYS A 116 46.28 6.09 -38.54
CA LYS A 116 45.60 5.22 -37.57
C LYS A 116 46.51 4.08 -37.14
N GLU A 117 47.21 3.45 -38.08
CA GLU A 117 48.20 2.41 -37.79
C GLU A 117 49.33 2.94 -36.89
N ASP A 118 49.85 4.14 -37.18
CA ASP A 118 50.87 4.82 -36.34
C ASP A 118 50.38 5.07 -34.89
N MET A 119 49.06 5.21 -34.69
CA MET A 119 48.45 5.55 -33.40
C MET A 119 47.79 4.37 -32.70
N ASP A 120 47.87 3.14 -33.22
CA ASP A 120 47.04 2.01 -32.80
C ASP A 120 47.05 1.78 -31.27
N THR A 121 48.23 1.81 -30.64
CA THR A 121 48.38 1.66 -29.18
C THR A 121 47.69 2.79 -28.38
N GLU A 122 47.75 4.03 -28.87
CA GLU A 122 47.07 5.17 -28.23
C GLU A 122 45.55 5.05 -28.37
N LEU A 123 45.07 4.65 -29.57
CA LEU A 123 43.64 4.48 -29.84
C LEU A 123 43.05 3.33 -29.02
N ASP A 124 43.78 2.22 -28.87
CA ASP A 124 43.36 1.09 -28.04
C ASP A 124 43.20 1.48 -26.58
N PHE A 125 44.12 2.28 -26.05
CA PHE A 125 44.00 2.82 -24.69
C PHE A 125 42.75 3.70 -24.55
N LEU A 126 42.49 4.60 -25.52
CA LEU A 126 41.30 5.45 -25.53
C LEU A 126 40.00 4.63 -25.62
N ARG A 127 39.97 3.57 -26.46
CA ARG A 127 38.85 2.64 -26.56
C ARG A 127 38.60 1.93 -25.23
N GLN A 128 39.65 1.46 -24.57
CA GLN A 128 39.55 0.79 -23.28
C GLN A 128 39.04 1.74 -22.19
N GLU A 129 39.53 2.98 -22.16
CA GLU A 129 39.08 4.00 -21.22
C GLU A 129 37.59 4.32 -21.40
N ARG A 130 37.14 4.50 -22.66
CA ARG A 130 35.72 4.76 -22.98
C ARG A 130 34.83 3.61 -22.53
N ARG A 131 35.23 2.35 -22.77
CA ARG A 131 34.48 1.16 -22.32
C ARG A 131 34.35 1.14 -20.80
N LEU A 132 35.44 1.36 -20.07
CA LEU A 132 35.43 1.40 -18.60
C LEU A 132 34.56 2.53 -18.05
N ARG A 133 34.61 3.73 -18.66
CA ARG A 133 33.75 4.86 -18.28
C ARG A 133 32.28 4.53 -18.49
N GLN A 134 31.94 3.99 -19.67
CA GLN A 134 30.57 3.61 -19.99
C GLN A 134 30.03 2.49 -19.08
N GLU A 135 30.86 1.50 -18.73
CA GLU A 135 30.50 0.46 -17.77
C GLU A 135 30.25 1.02 -16.37
N ARG A 136 31.08 1.95 -15.91
CA ARG A 136 30.90 2.63 -14.62
C ARG A 136 29.61 3.43 -14.59
N GLU A 137 29.33 4.22 -15.62
CA GLU A 137 28.10 5.01 -15.73
C GLU A 137 26.85 4.11 -15.74
N LYS A 138 26.88 3.01 -16.49
CA LYS A 138 25.80 2.00 -16.47
C LYS A 138 25.62 1.38 -15.09
N ALA A 139 26.71 0.97 -14.44
CA ALA A 139 26.65 0.39 -13.10
C ALA A 139 26.13 1.38 -12.05
N GLU A 140 26.50 2.67 -12.16
CA GLU A 140 25.96 3.72 -11.29
C GLU A 140 24.48 3.99 -11.55
N ALA A 141 24.05 4.01 -12.82
CA ALA A 141 22.64 4.16 -13.18
C ALA A 141 21.80 3.00 -12.63
N GLU A 142 22.25 1.75 -12.81
CA GLU A 142 21.60 0.57 -12.25
C GLU A 142 21.53 0.62 -10.72
N ARG A 143 22.59 1.06 -10.03
CA ARG A 143 22.58 1.23 -8.57
C ARG A 143 21.53 2.25 -8.14
N ARG A 144 21.48 3.41 -8.80
CA ARG A 144 20.48 4.45 -8.52
C ARG A 144 19.05 3.95 -8.77
N GLU A 145 18.82 3.15 -9.81
CA GLU A 145 17.52 2.55 -10.07
C GLU A 145 17.13 1.53 -9.00
N ARG A 146 18.07 0.66 -8.59
CA ARG A 146 17.85 -0.31 -7.50
C ARG A 146 17.51 0.39 -6.18
N GLU A 147 18.25 1.43 -5.82
CA GLU A 147 17.98 2.23 -4.61
C GLU A 147 16.60 2.90 -4.66
N ARG A 148 16.19 3.42 -5.83
CA ARG A 148 14.85 4.00 -6.02
C ARG A 148 13.75 2.95 -5.84
N LEU A 149 13.92 1.77 -6.41
CA LEU A 149 12.96 0.66 -6.28
C LEU A 149 12.88 0.17 -4.84
N GLU A 150 14.01 0.02 -4.15
CA GLU A 150 14.05 -0.36 -2.74
C GLU A 150 13.37 0.69 -1.86
N ALA A 151 13.63 1.98 -2.09
CA ALA A 151 12.96 3.06 -1.38
C ALA A 151 11.44 3.07 -1.63
N GLU A 152 11.00 2.81 -2.86
CA GLU A 152 9.57 2.71 -3.18
C GLU A 152 8.91 1.51 -2.47
N VAL A 153 9.57 0.35 -2.46
CA VAL A 153 9.08 -0.84 -1.75
C VAL A 153 9.00 -0.58 -0.24
N GLN A 154 10.02 0.06 0.35
CA GLN A 154 10.00 0.44 1.76
C GLN A 154 8.87 1.43 2.07
N ARG A 155 8.64 2.41 1.18
CA ARG A 155 7.54 3.37 1.34
C ARG A 155 6.18 2.67 1.30
N ARG A 156 5.95 1.77 0.34
CA ARG A 156 4.72 0.98 0.26
C ARG A 156 4.49 0.12 1.51
N ARG A 157 5.54 -0.56 2.00
CA ARG A 157 5.46 -1.33 3.25
C ARG A 157 5.15 -0.45 4.47
N ALA A 158 5.77 0.73 4.56
CA ALA A 158 5.49 1.67 5.64
C ALA A 158 4.05 2.21 5.58
N GLU A 159 3.53 2.50 4.38
CA GLU A 159 2.13 2.91 4.15
C GLU A 159 1.15 1.79 4.54
N GLU A 160 1.43 0.53 4.14
CA GLU A 160 0.64 -0.64 4.53
C GLU A 160 0.61 -0.81 6.06
N LEU A 161 1.75 -0.70 6.73
CA LEU A 161 1.83 -0.78 8.19
C LEU A 161 1.11 0.39 8.88
N ALA A 162 1.23 1.61 8.36
CA ALA A 162 0.55 2.78 8.91
C ALA A 162 -0.99 2.71 8.73
N SER A 163 -1.46 1.99 7.72
CA SER A 163 -2.89 1.73 7.49
C SER A 163 -3.50 0.71 8.46
N GLN A 164 -2.69 -0.02 9.23
CA GLN A 164 -3.19 -0.97 10.22
C GLN A 164 -3.47 -0.23 11.53
N VAL A 165 -4.75 -0.03 11.84
CA VAL A 165 -5.17 0.55 13.12
C VAL A 165 -5.37 -0.60 14.10
N THR A 166 -4.55 -0.64 15.16
CA THR A 166 -4.77 -1.59 16.26
C THR A 166 -5.98 -1.15 17.08
N VAL A 167 -7.16 -1.69 16.79
CA VAL A 167 -8.36 -1.42 17.59
C VAL A 167 -8.25 -2.24 18.88
N ARG A 168 -8.16 -1.54 20.01
CA ARG A 168 -8.22 -2.15 21.35
C ARG A 168 -9.67 -2.21 21.78
N THR A 169 -10.30 -3.38 21.67
CA THR A 169 -11.63 -3.59 22.26
C THR A 169 -11.44 -4.08 23.70
N VAL A 170 -11.99 -3.32 24.65
CA VAL A 170 -11.99 -3.69 26.08
C VAL A 170 -13.29 -4.42 26.36
N GLU A 171 -13.23 -5.75 26.43
CA GLU A 171 -14.37 -6.57 26.88
C GLU A 171 -14.42 -6.53 28.42
N LYS A 172 -15.49 -5.96 28.97
CA LYS A 172 -15.74 -5.98 30.43
C LYS A 172 -16.40 -7.30 30.81
N ARG A 173 -15.81 -8.02 31.77
CA ARG A 173 -16.39 -9.25 32.32
C ARG A 173 -17.17 -8.91 33.59
N ASN A 174 -18.36 -9.49 33.75
CA ASN A 174 -19.19 -9.26 34.93
C ASN A 174 -18.78 -10.20 36.07
N PHE A 175 -18.38 -9.63 37.21
CA PHE A 175 -17.95 -10.33 38.41
C PHE A 175 -18.97 -11.36 38.95
N LEU A 176 -20.28 -11.10 38.78
CA LEU A 176 -21.32 -11.98 39.32
C LEU A 176 -21.33 -13.38 38.72
N VAL A 177 -20.78 -13.55 37.51
CA VAL A 177 -20.74 -14.85 36.82
C VAL A 177 -19.83 -15.85 37.54
N ASN A 178 -18.87 -15.39 38.34
CA ASN A 178 -17.99 -16.25 39.13
C ASN A 178 -18.72 -17.04 40.23
N PHE A 179 -19.93 -16.61 40.63
CA PHE A 179 -20.74 -17.29 41.65
C PHE A 179 -21.76 -18.26 41.07
N VAL A 180 -21.87 -18.34 39.74
CA VAL A 180 -22.81 -19.24 39.07
C VAL A 180 -22.19 -20.64 39.03
N PRO A 181 -22.94 -21.71 39.42
CA PRO A 181 -22.45 -23.08 39.35
C PRO A 181 -22.21 -23.54 37.90
N PHE A 182 -21.72 -24.75 37.75
CA PHE A 182 -21.41 -25.42 36.48
C PHE A 182 -20.26 -24.77 35.71
N GLY A 183 -19.25 -24.25 36.41
CA GLY A 183 -18.03 -23.73 35.79
C GLY A 183 -18.21 -22.43 35.01
N ALA A 184 -19.30 -21.68 35.23
CA ALA A 184 -19.63 -20.47 34.49
C ALA A 184 -18.53 -19.39 34.58
N GLY A 185 -17.92 -19.21 35.76
CA GLY A 185 -16.78 -18.31 35.95
C GLY A 185 -15.56 -18.70 35.10
N GLN A 186 -15.24 -19.99 35.05
CA GLN A 186 -14.15 -20.53 34.24
C GLN A 186 -14.38 -20.31 32.74
N PHE A 187 -15.62 -20.47 32.27
CA PHE A 187 -15.98 -20.20 30.87
C PHE A 187 -15.86 -18.72 30.52
N GLN A 188 -16.31 -17.83 31.41
CA GLN A 188 -16.17 -16.38 31.21
C GLN A 188 -14.70 -15.97 31.07
N GLN A 189 -13.81 -16.67 31.75
CA GLN A 189 -12.37 -16.42 31.75
C GLN A 189 -11.63 -17.08 30.58
N GLY A 190 -12.32 -17.88 29.75
CA GLY A 190 -11.71 -18.62 28.63
C GLY A 190 -11.02 -19.93 29.05
N ARG A 191 -11.17 -20.37 30.30
CA ARG A 191 -10.64 -21.64 30.83
C ARG A 191 -11.63 -22.78 30.58
N THR A 192 -11.91 -23.04 29.31
CA THR A 192 -12.96 -23.97 28.86
C THR A 192 -12.79 -25.40 29.39
N SER A 193 -11.56 -25.90 29.48
CA SER A 193 -11.28 -27.25 29.96
C SER A 193 -11.73 -27.46 31.41
N LEU A 194 -11.38 -26.53 32.30
CA LEU A 194 -11.81 -26.57 33.70
C LEU A 194 -13.30 -26.31 33.85
N GLY A 195 -13.86 -25.38 33.06
CA GLY A 195 -15.31 -25.16 33.00
C GLY A 195 -16.08 -26.44 32.70
N ILE A 196 -15.62 -27.23 31.72
CA ILE A 196 -16.24 -28.53 31.36
C ILE A 196 -16.14 -29.53 32.53
N VAL A 197 -14.98 -29.62 33.20
CA VAL A 197 -14.81 -30.54 34.33
C VAL A 197 -15.77 -30.21 35.47
N PHE A 198 -15.88 -28.95 35.84
CA PHE A 198 -16.82 -28.51 36.87
C PHE A 198 -18.28 -28.76 36.44
N ALA A 199 -18.65 -28.34 35.23
CA ALA A 199 -20.00 -28.55 34.69
C ALA A 199 -20.42 -30.03 34.67
N ALA A 200 -19.54 -30.91 34.18
CA ALA A 200 -19.81 -32.34 34.12
C ALA A 200 -19.94 -32.96 35.52
N THR A 201 -19.02 -32.65 36.42
CA THR A 201 -19.01 -33.23 37.77
C THR A 201 -20.21 -32.76 38.59
N GLU A 202 -20.44 -31.45 38.61
CA GLU A 202 -21.61 -30.85 39.27
C GLU A 202 -22.92 -31.31 38.64
N GLY A 203 -22.98 -31.44 37.31
CA GLY A 203 -24.13 -31.96 36.59
C GLY A 203 -24.49 -33.38 36.99
N VAL A 204 -23.50 -34.29 37.02
CA VAL A 204 -23.70 -35.69 37.45
C VAL A 204 -24.18 -35.73 38.90
N LEU A 205 -23.57 -34.94 39.80
CA LEU A 205 -23.95 -34.92 41.21
C LEU A 205 -25.35 -34.35 41.42
N ALA A 206 -25.70 -33.27 40.73
CA ALA A 206 -27.03 -32.67 40.79
C ALA A 206 -28.10 -33.66 40.30
N VAL A 207 -27.89 -34.28 39.14
CA VAL A 207 -28.81 -35.29 38.60
C VAL A 207 -28.93 -36.48 39.56
N THR A 208 -27.82 -36.96 40.10
CA THR A 208 -27.82 -38.06 41.08
C THR A 208 -28.60 -37.70 42.34
N SER A 209 -28.44 -36.48 42.84
CA SER A 209 -29.16 -35.98 44.02
C SER A 209 -30.66 -35.90 43.76
N ILE A 210 -31.07 -35.38 42.60
CA ILE A 210 -32.47 -35.29 42.18
C ILE A 210 -33.11 -36.68 42.06
N ILE A 211 -32.44 -37.61 41.38
CA ILE A 211 -32.92 -39.00 41.25
C ILE A 211 -33.04 -39.65 42.62
N SER A 212 -32.02 -39.48 43.48
CA SER A 212 -32.02 -40.04 44.83
C SER A 212 -33.10 -39.45 45.71
N PHE A 213 -33.43 -38.15 45.53
CA PHE A 213 -34.54 -37.50 46.22
C PHE A 213 -35.88 -38.14 45.86
N PHE A 214 -36.18 -38.28 44.56
CA PHE A 214 -37.43 -38.90 44.13
C PHE A 214 -37.49 -40.40 44.48
N ALA A 215 -36.38 -41.12 44.37
CA ALA A 215 -36.31 -42.53 44.75
C ALA A 215 -36.52 -42.72 46.27
N TYR A 216 -35.96 -41.83 47.10
CA TYR A 216 -36.21 -41.81 48.54
C TYR A 216 -37.67 -41.49 48.87
N GLU A 217 -38.26 -40.50 48.20
CA GLU A 217 -39.65 -40.10 48.43
C GLU A 217 -40.64 -41.20 47.99
N GLY A 218 -40.33 -41.94 46.93
CA GLY A 218 -41.12 -43.09 46.47
C GLY A 218 -41.12 -44.29 47.42
N LEU A 219 -40.31 -44.30 48.47
CA LEU A 219 -40.29 -45.37 49.48
C LEU A 219 -41.32 -45.17 50.59
N PHE A 220 -41.94 -43.99 50.69
CA PHE A 220 -42.96 -43.75 51.71
C PHE A 220 -44.25 -44.49 51.38
N GLU A 221 -44.82 -45.15 52.39
CA GLU A 221 -46.14 -45.76 52.36
C GLU A 221 -47.00 -45.13 53.45
N GLU A 222 -48.29 -45.03 53.19
CA GLU A 222 -49.27 -44.54 54.15
C GLU A 222 -50.03 -45.72 54.73
N ARG A 223 -50.09 -45.79 56.07
CA ARG A 223 -50.94 -46.76 56.76
C ARG A 223 -51.80 -46.03 57.77
N THR A 224 -53.08 -46.31 57.68
CA THR A 224 -54.05 -45.91 58.71
C THR A 224 -53.93 -46.90 59.86
N ILE A 225 -53.61 -46.38 61.04
CA ILE A 225 -53.64 -47.15 62.29
C ILE A 225 -54.95 -46.79 62.98
N ASP A 226 -55.81 -47.79 63.13
CA ASP A 226 -57.04 -47.65 63.90
C ASP A 226 -56.72 -47.89 65.38
N LEU A 227 -57.07 -46.91 66.21
CA LEU A 227 -56.94 -46.98 67.66
C LEU A 227 -58.32 -47.26 68.26
N ASP A 228 -58.46 -48.41 68.91
CA ASP A 228 -59.63 -48.78 69.71
C ASP A 228 -59.48 -48.27 71.16
N ASN A 229 -60.59 -47.96 71.84
CA ASN A 229 -60.66 -47.41 73.20
C ASN A 229 -60.08 -45.98 73.35
N VAL A 230 -60.31 -45.13 72.36
CA VAL A 230 -59.99 -43.70 72.44
C VAL A 230 -61.17 -42.95 73.07
N LEU A 231 -60.90 -41.86 73.79
CA LEU A 231 -61.88 -40.93 74.40
C LEU A 231 -62.62 -40.11 73.32
N ASP A 232 -63.17 -40.78 72.32
CA ASP A 232 -63.94 -40.20 71.21
C ASP A 232 -65.37 -40.78 71.24
N PRO A 233 -66.42 -40.07 70.77
CA PRO A 233 -67.82 -40.47 70.94
C PRO A 233 -68.16 -41.87 70.41
N ASP A 234 -67.47 -42.33 69.35
CA ASP A 234 -67.66 -43.63 68.71
C ASP A 234 -66.63 -44.70 69.15
N GLY A 235 -65.75 -44.37 70.12
CA GLY A 235 -64.76 -45.28 70.71
C GLY A 235 -63.59 -45.68 69.80
N ARG A 236 -63.47 -45.05 68.61
CA ARG A 236 -62.45 -45.34 67.59
C ARG A 236 -61.86 -44.05 67.05
N ALA A 237 -60.54 -44.00 66.88
CA ALA A 237 -59.85 -42.93 66.16
C ALA A 237 -58.88 -43.52 65.13
N SER A 238 -58.72 -42.88 63.97
CA SER A 238 -57.78 -43.32 62.93
C SER A 238 -56.70 -42.27 62.70
N VAL A 239 -55.44 -42.71 62.64
CA VAL A 239 -54.29 -41.83 62.34
C VAL A 239 -53.58 -42.37 61.11
N THR A 240 -53.49 -41.55 60.07
CA THR A 240 -52.68 -41.85 58.88
C THR A 240 -51.23 -41.50 59.16
N VAL A 241 -50.36 -42.51 59.19
CA VAL A 241 -48.92 -42.32 59.38
C VAL A 241 -48.20 -42.59 58.07
N ARG A 242 -47.37 -41.64 57.65
CA ARG A 242 -46.43 -41.80 56.54
C ARG A 242 -45.13 -42.40 57.07
N TYR A 243 -44.78 -43.60 56.64
CA TYR A 243 -43.58 -44.29 57.10
C TYR A 243 -42.91 -45.05 55.96
N ILE A 244 -41.66 -45.46 56.17
CA ILE A 244 -40.95 -46.33 55.22
C ILE A 244 -40.93 -47.74 55.83
N PRO A 245 -41.45 -48.78 55.14
CA PRO A 245 -41.47 -50.14 55.66
C PRO A 245 -40.08 -50.64 56.05
N THR A 246 -39.99 -51.38 57.17
CA THR A 246 -38.72 -51.95 57.65
C THR A 246 -38.10 -52.93 56.66
N SER A 247 -38.91 -53.59 55.83
CA SER A 247 -38.46 -54.44 54.71
C SER A 247 -37.62 -53.70 53.68
N ARG A 248 -37.83 -52.37 53.53
CA ARG A 248 -37.06 -51.50 52.62
C ARG A 248 -36.00 -50.65 53.33
N ALA A 249 -35.69 -50.93 54.60
CA ALA A 249 -34.71 -50.14 55.37
C ALA A 249 -33.34 -49.99 54.68
N ARG A 250 -32.84 -51.06 54.05
CA ARG A 250 -31.57 -51.00 53.30
C ARG A 250 -31.64 -50.06 52.08
N GLN A 251 -32.78 -50.04 51.37
CA GLN A 251 -32.98 -49.15 50.23
C GLN A 251 -33.11 -47.70 50.68
N ARG A 252 -33.84 -47.46 51.78
CA ARG A 252 -33.93 -46.14 52.42
C ARG A 252 -32.55 -45.59 52.73
N ASP A 253 -31.73 -46.36 53.43
CA ASP A 253 -30.41 -45.91 53.87
C ASP A 253 -29.50 -45.63 52.68
N ALA A 254 -29.56 -46.47 51.64
CA ALA A 254 -28.81 -46.26 50.39
C ALA A 254 -29.22 -44.97 49.66
N TRP A 255 -30.53 -44.74 49.44
CA TRP A 255 -31.01 -43.53 48.77
C TRP A 255 -30.80 -42.27 49.60
N GLN A 256 -30.94 -42.37 50.92
CA GLN A 256 -30.65 -41.25 51.82
C GLN A 256 -29.17 -40.86 51.80
N LEU A 257 -28.29 -41.87 51.83
CA LEU A 257 -26.86 -41.65 51.74
C LEU A 257 -26.49 -41.04 50.38
N LEU A 258 -26.99 -41.59 49.27
CA LEU A 258 -26.74 -41.06 47.93
C LEU A 258 -27.24 -39.63 47.76
N LYS A 259 -28.44 -39.32 48.25
CA LYS A 259 -29.01 -37.97 48.23
C LYS A 259 -28.10 -36.98 48.97
N LEU A 260 -27.68 -37.33 50.19
CA LEU A 260 -26.88 -36.45 51.03
C LEU A 260 -25.44 -36.31 50.51
N SER A 261 -24.82 -37.42 50.09
CA SER A 261 -23.43 -37.42 49.61
C SER A 261 -23.30 -36.69 48.28
N SER A 262 -24.24 -36.89 47.35
CA SER A 262 -24.24 -36.18 46.07
C SER A 262 -24.49 -34.68 46.26
N ALA A 263 -25.41 -34.29 47.15
CA ALA A 263 -25.62 -32.88 47.48
C ALA A 263 -24.39 -32.25 48.14
N ALA A 264 -23.79 -32.91 49.14
CA ALA A 264 -22.59 -32.42 49.81
C ALA A 264 -21.42 -32.30 48.83
N GLY A 265 -21.23 -33.30 47.96
CA GLY A 265 -20.22 -33.28 46.90
C GLY A 265 -20.43 -32.13 45.91
N PHE A 266 -21.68 -31.90 45.50
CA PHE A 266 -22.04 -30.78 44.61
C PHE A 266 -21.63 -29.45 45.23
N TYR A 267 -22.03 -29.17 46.47
CA TYR A 267 -21.71 -27.90 47.12
C TYR A 267 -20.22 -27.74 47.42
N ALA A 268 -19.51 -28.84 47.71
CA ALA A 268 -18.06 -28.80 47.90
C ALA A 268 -17.34 -28.43 46.60
N ILE A 269 -17.71 -29.05 45.48
CA ILE A 269 -17.12 -28.75 44.17
C ILE A 269 -17.49 -27.34 43.72
N TYR A 270 -18.74 -26.92 43.94
CA TYR A 270 -19.18 -25.55 43.68
C TYR A 270 -18.33 -24.53 44.43
N ALA A 271 -18.10 -24.73 45.74
CA ALA A 271 -17.29 -23.82 46.53
C ALA A 271 -15.84 -23.72 46.00
N VAL A 272 -15.25 -24.86 45.61
CA VAL A 272 -13.93 -24.89 44.97
C VAL A 272 -13.93 -24.16 43.63
N GLY A 273 -14.96 -24.37 42.80
CA GLY A 273 -15.14 -23.70 41.52
C GLY A 273 -15.28 -22.18 41.67
N VAL A 274 -16.03 -21.71 42.67
CA VAL A 274 -16.16 -20.27 42.97
C VAL A 274 -14.82 -19.69 43.40
N VAL A 275 -14.10 -20.35 44.32
CA VAL A 275 -12.78 -19.87 44.77
C VAL A 275 -11.78 -19.82 43.61
N ASP A 276 -11.75 -20.85 42.76
CA ASP A 276 -10.89 -20.88 41.57
C ASP A 276 -11.25 -19.77 40.59
N ALA A 277 -12.54 -19.51 40.36
CA ALA A 277 -13.00 -18.44 39.48
C ALA A 277 -12.65 -17.05 40.06
N LEU A 278 -12.81 -16.84 41.37
CA LEU A 278 -12.46 -15.58 42.01
C LEU A 278 -10.95 -15.30 41.98
N PHE A 279 -10.12 -16.32 42.19
CA PHE A 279 -8.67 -16.17 42.19
C PHE A 279 -8.12 -15.80 40.80
N HIS A 280 -8.72 -16.33 39.73
CA HIS A 280 -8.31 -16.08 38.35
C HIS A 280 -9.18 -15.02 37.65
N HIS A 281 -9.93 -14.22 38.40
CA HIS A 281 -10.79 -13.21 37.81
C HIS A 281 -9.98 -12.04 37.24
N GLU A 282 -10.20 -11.77 35.95
CA GLU A 282 -9.67 -10.59 35.28
C GLU A 282 -10.84 -9.71 34.83
N ASP A 283 -10.92 -8.51 35.42
CA ASP A 283 -12.00 -7.53 35.15
C ASP A 283 -12.02 -7.06 33.69
N GLN A 284 -10.84 -7.02 33.06
CA GLN A 284 -10.64 -6.49 31.71
C GLN A 284 -9.62 -7.33 30.97
N VAL A 285 -10.04 -7.88 29.83
CA VAL A 285 -9.11 -8.48 28.87
C VAL A 285 -9.02 -7.58 27.66
N VAL A 286 -7.82 -7.06 27.42
CA VAL A 286 -7.54 -6.24 26.25
C VAL A 286 -7.31 -7.18 25.07
N ARG A 287 -8.30 -7.28 24.18
CA ARG A 287 -8.09 -7.93 22.89
C ARG A 287 -7.62 -6.87 21.90
N SER A 288 -6.40 -7.03 21.42
CA SER A 288 -5.89 -6.27 20.27
C SER A 288 -6.21 -7.04 19.01
N THR A 289 -7.18 -6.57 18.24
CA THR A 289 -7.41 -7.05 16.88
C THR A 289 -6.83 -6.02 15.92
N VAL A 290 -5.99 -6.47 15.00
CA VAL A 290 -5.46 -5.62 13.93
C VAL A 290 -6.50 -5.63 12.82
N GLU A 291 -7.23 -4.53 12.70
CA GLU A 291 -8.15 -4.32 11.58
C GLU A 291 -7.46 -3.41 10.55
N PRO A 292 -7.56 -3.71 9.24
CA PRO A 292 -7.19 -2.73 8.22
C PRO A 292 -8.08 -1.51 8.40
N ARG A 293 -7.50 -0.30 8.38
CA ARG A 293 -8.27 0.94 8.44
C ARG A 293 -9.32 0.90 7.35
N ALA A 294 -10.59 0.83 7.75
CA ALA A 294 -11.68 1.09 6.83
C ALA A 294 -11.38 2.44 6.17
N GLU A 295 -11.23 2.42 4.86
CA GLU A 295 -11.11 3.61 4.04
C GLU A 295 -12.29 4.50 4.41
N GLN A 296 -12.01 5.63 5.07
CA GLN A 296 -13.05 6.62 5.33
C GLN A 296 -13.67 6.92 3.97
N PRO A 297 -14.99 6.75 3.78
CA PRO A 297 -15.64 7.29 2.60
C PRO A 297 -15.22 8.75 2.55
N ALA A 298 -14.56 9.14 1.46
CA ALA A 298 -14.05 10.49 1.28
C ALA A 298 -15.07 11.49 1.81
N GLU A 299 -14.70 12.25 2.85
CA GLU A 299 -15.53 13.35 3.31
C GLU A 299 -15.91 14.16 2.07
N PRO A 300 -17.21 14.36 1.79
CA PRO A 300 -17.58 15.28 0.74
C PRO A 300 -16.98 16.63 1.15
N LEU A 301 -16.04 17.10 0.33
CA LEU A 301 -15.39 18.41 0.42
C LEU A 301 -16.32 19.42 1.08
N PRO A 302 -15.88 20.19 2.11
CA PRO A 302 -16.73 21.19 2.72
C PRO A 302 -17.26 22.08 1.59
N ARG A 303 -18.58 22.08 1.42
CA ARG A 303 -19.26 23.01 0.52
C ARG A 303 -18.76 24.39 0.90
N SER A 304 -17.89 24.96 0.06
CA SER A 304 -17.46 26.32 0.20
C SER A 304 -18.73 27.17 0.18
N THR A 305 -19.11 27.69 1.34
CA THR A 305 -20.06 28.79 1.45
C THR A 305 -19.38 30.08 0.95
N SER A 306 -18.92 30.05 -0.29
CA SER A 306 -18.69 31.24 -1.08
C SER A 306 -20.04 31.59 -1.69
N ALA A 307 -20.83 32.36 -0.94
CA ALA A 307 -21.92 33.15 -1.49
C ALA A 307 -21.31 34.15 -2.50
N ARG A 308 -21.06 33.68 -3.73
CA ARG A 308 -20.79 34.53 -4.88
C ARG A 308 -22.10 34.61 -5.64
N ALA A 309 -22.79 35.73 -5.48
CA ALA A 309 -23.97 36.07 -6.24
C ALA A 309 -23.67 35.92 -7.74
N THR A 310 -24.16 34.83 -8.34
CA THR A 310 -24.17 34.63 -9.78
C THR A 310 -25.46 35.22 -10.33
N ALA A 311 -25.32 36.21 -11.20
CA ALA A 311 -26.39 36.84 -11.94
C ALA A 311 -27.28 35.79 -12.65
N PRO A 312 -28.60 36.04 -12.78
CA PRO A 312 -29.51 35.11 -13.43
C PRO A 312 -29.10 34.93 -14.89
N LYS A 313 -28.77 33.70 -15.28
CA LYS A 313 -28.53 33.35 -16.69
C LYS A 313 -29.87 32.98 -17.31
N THR A 314 -30.39 33.89 -18.12
CA THR A 314 -31.50 33.63 -19.05
C THR A 314 -31.10 32.50 -20.00
N TYR A 315 -31.91 31.46 -20.10
CA TYR A 315 -31.72 30.45 -21.15
C TYR A 315 -33.05 30.10 -21.81
N THR A 316 -32.96 29.85 -23.11
CA THR A 316 -34.07 29.46 -23.97
C THR A 316 -34.00 27.97 -24.19
N ARG A 317 -35.08 27.23 -23.91
CA ARG A 317 -35.16 25.81 -24.21
C ARG A 317 -36.32 25.55 -25.17
N VAL A 318 -36.00 24.95 -26.31
CA VAL A 318 -36.99 24.44 -27.27
C VAL A 318 -37.14 22.95 -27.01
N GLY A 319 -38.37 22.50 -26.78
CA GLY A 319 -38.73 21.11 -26.58
C GLY A 319 -39.83 20.70 -27.54
N ILE A 320 -39.66 19.56 -28.20
CA ILE A 320 -40.68 18.97 -29.06
C ILE A 320 -41.44 17.95 -28.23
N TYR A 321 -42.77 18.01 -28.24
CA TYR A 321 -43.64 17.09 -27.54
C TYR A 321 -44.72 16.54 -28.48
N PRO A 322 -45.06 15.25 -28.36
CA PRO A 322 -46.08 14.64 -29.18
C PRO A 322 -47.47 15.13 -28.75
N THR A 323 -48.35 15.29 -29.74
CA THR A 323 -49.76 15.60 -29.59
C THR A 323 -50.57 14.51 -30.30
N SER A 324 -51.87 14.42 -29.99
CA SER A 324 -52.75 13.34 -30.46
C SER A 324 -52.90 13.23 -31.99
N GLY A 325 -52.34 14.16 -32.77
CA GLY A 325 -52.30 14.10 -34.24
C GLY A 325 -50.94 14.45 -34.88
N GLY A 326 -49.85 14.58 -34.11
CA GLY A 326 -48.53 14.94 -34.65
C GLY A 326 -47.53 15.44 -33.60
N LEU A 327 -46.33 15.87 -34.00
CA LEU A 327 -45.32 16.45 -33.11
C LEU A 327 -45.43 17.98 -33.08
N GLY A 328 -45.56 18.56 -31.88
CA GLY A 328 -45.55 20.01 -31.66
C GLY A 328 -44.23 20.45 -31.00
N ALA A 329 -43.76 21.67 -31.26
CA ALA A 329 -42.57 22.23 -30.61
C ALA A 329 -42.95 23.47 -29.78
N GLY A 330 -42.53 23.49 -28.52
CA GLY A 330 -42.72 24.60 -27.60
C GLY A 330 -41.37 25.23 -27.23
N LEU A 331 -41.34 26.56 -27.11
CA LEU A 331 -40.17 27.32 -26.74
C LEU A 331 -40.43 28.00 -25.39
N THR A 332 -39.57 27.74 -24.42
CA THR A 332 -39.66 28.33 -23.08
C THR A 332 -38.46 29.24 -22.85
N LEU A 333 -38.76 30.46 -22.42
CA LEU A 333 -37.80 31.50 -22.07
C LEU A 333 -37.96 31.79 -20.57
N SER A 334 -36.86 31.70 -19.81
CA SER A 334 -36.84 32.22 -18.44
C SER A 334 -35.94 33.45 -18.40
N PHE A 335 -36.50 34.59 -17.99
CA PHE A 335 -35.81 35.88 -17.81
C PHE A 335 -35.44 36.10 -16.35
#